data_AF-A0A9E3RYQ1-F1
#
_entry.id   AF-A0A9E3RYQ1-F1
#
_cell.length_a   1.000
_cell.length_b   1.000
_cell.length_c   1.000
_cell.angle_alpha   90.00
_cell.angle_beta   90.00
_cell.angle_gamma   90.00
#
_symmetry.space_group_name_H-M   'P 1'
#
loop_
_entity.id
_entity.type
_entity.pdbx_description
1 polymer ?
#
loop_
_entity_poly.entity_id
_entity_poly.type
_entity_poly.pdbx_seq_one_letter_code
_entity_poly.pdbx_strand_id
1 'polypeptide(L)'
;MKGPDGMILTKYITKPCIVPDLQATTKADALKELTHLLFEKRKLDGAGLALEQILAREVTESTGIGRGIAVPHARITGMKQLACAVGRVPQGLDFKAVDRKPTHLIFLICYPPSEQTTYLNFVATVAKLLSDANHLRAMLEAETADDMFDLLEQTSQTFTETHEERLQKLKADPAIAKTADGNADLILLARLQLCHEMMQSSRTGKTQIQKRIDTIRSLVEPRILNHFDKLMKSRKPALVPVEGDTCQGCFMKLPSKFVQQVRQDPNHIHTCMNCSRFIYVV
;
A
#
# COMPACT_ATOMS: atom_id res chain seq x y z
N MET A 1 -0.72 -7.89 6.17
CA MET A 1 -0.80 -6.76 5.22
C MET A 1 -0.86 -7.32 3.82
N LYS A 2 -1.86 -6.93 3.01
CA LYS A 2 -1.88 -7.23 1.57
C LYS A 2 -0.92 -6.24 0.91
N GLY A 3 -0.01 -6.72 0.07
CA GLY A 3 0.87 -5.86 -0.71
C GLY A 3 0.07 -5.12 -1.78
N PRO A 4 0.71 -4.53 -2.80
CA PRO A 4 0.02 -4.01 -3.98
C PRO A 4 -0.58 -5.17 -4.80
N ASP A 5 -1.61 -5.81 -4.25
CA ASP A 5 -2.45 -6.77 -4.95
C ASP A 5 -3.26 -5.93 -5.96
N GLY A 6 -3.17 -6.29 -7.24
CA GLY A 6 -3.69 -5.59 -8.42
C GLY A 6 -4.80 -4.57 -8.17
N MET A 7 -4.46 -3.29 -8.36
CA MET A 7 -5.39 -2.17 -8.28
C MET A 7 -5.63 -1.60 -9.68
N ILE A 8 -6.91 -1.51 -10.07
CA ILE A 8 -7.33 -0.78 -11.26
C ILE A 8 -7.38 0.73 -10.93
N LEU A 9 -6.47 1.51 -11.51
CA LEU A 9 -6.30 2.94 -11.18
C LEU A 9 -7.50 3.79 -11.63
N THR A 10 -8.13 3.44 -12.74
CA THR A 10 -9.29 4.15 -13.32
C THR A 10 -10.57 4.03 -12.50
N LYS A 11 -10.57 3.24 -11.41
CA LYS A 11 -11.62 3.30 -10.38
C LYS A 11 -11.58 4.59 -9.55
N TYR A 12 -10.43 5.27 -9.54
CA TYR A 12 -10.19 6.47 -8.73
C TYR A 12 -9.86 7.70 -9.56
N ILE A 13 -9.41 7.52 -10.81
CA ILE A 13 -9.15 8.56 -11.80
C ILE A 13 -10.32 8.57 -12.79
N THR A 14 -10.84 9.74 -13.16
CA THR A 14 -11.86 9.90 -14.20
C THR A 14 -11.32 10.74 -15.33
N LYS A 15 -11.74 10.49 -16.58
CA LYS A 15 -11.30 11.25 -17.77
C LYS A 15 -11.27 12.78 -17.59
N PRO A 16 -12.30 13.43 -16.98
CA PRO A 16 -12.28 14.87 -16.75
C PRO A 16 -11.22 15.36 -15.75
N CYS A 17 -10.63 14.46 -14.95
CA CYS A 17 -9.56 14.77 -13.99
C CYS A 17 -8.16 14.52 -14.58
N ILE A 18 -8.04 14.31 -15.90
CA ILE A 18 -6.77 14.14 -16.60
C ILE A 18 -6.52 15.38 -17.45
N VAL A 19 -5.34 15.98 -17.28
CA VAL A 19 -4.85 17.12 -18.05
C VAL A 19 -3.59 16.70 -18.81
N PRO A 20 -3.70 16.41 -20.12
CA PRO A 20 -2.55 16.00 -20.93
C PRO A 20 -1.46 17.07 -21.01
N ASP A 21 -1.84 18.35 -21.03
CA ASP A 21 -0.89 19.46 -21.13
C ASP A 21 -1.21 20.51 -20.07
N LEU A 22 -0.72 20.24 -18.86
CA LEU A 22 -0.86 21.13 -17.71
C LEU A 22 -0.08 22.43 -17.96
N GLN A 23 -0.74 23.58 -17.83
CA GLN A 23 -0.17 24.89 -18.17
C GLN A 23 0.72 25.46 -17.05
N ALA A 24 0.65 24.88 -15.86
CA ALA A 24 1.45 25.28 -14.72
C ALA A 24 2.97 25.27 -15.01
N THR A 25 3.64 26.38 -14.71
CA THR A 25 5.09 26.55 -14.84
C THR A 25 5.83 26.41 -13.51
N THR A 26 5.10 26.37 -12.40
CA THR A 26 5.65 26.16 -11.06
C THR A 26 4.97 24.98 -10.37
N LYS A 27 5.69 24.37 -9.40
CA LYS A 27 5.11 23.32 -8.56
C LYS A 27 3.84 23.78 -7.84
N ALA A 28 3.82 25.00 -7.29
CA ALA A 28 2.67 25.51 -6.56
C ALA A 28 1.45 25.69 -7.47
N ASP A 29 1.65 26.19 -8.69
CA ASP A 29 0.57 26.35 -9.67
C ASP A 29 0.02 24.99 -10.12
N ALA A 30 0.89 24.00 -10.33
CA ALA A 30 0.47 22.65 -10.72
C ALA A 30 -0.40 22.00 -9.63
N LEU A 31 0.00 22.13 -8.36
CA LEU A 31 -0.77 21.63 -7.22
C LEU A 31 -2.12 22.35 -7.10
N LYS A 32 -2.14 23.68 -7.31
CA LYS A 32 -3.37 24.48 -7.29
C LYS A 32 -4.33 24.07 -8.40
N GLU A 33 -3.86 24.03 -9.65
CA GLU A 33 -4.64 23.68 -10.83
C GLU A 33 -5.26 22.29 -10.70
N LEU A 34 -4.46 21.28 -10.38
CA LEU A 34 -4.93 19.90 -10.22
C LEU A 34 -5.87 19.73 -9.02
N THR A 35 -5.65 20.46 -7.90
CA THR A 35 -6.56 20.40 -6.76
C THR A 35 -7.92 20.99 -7.11
N HIS A 36 -7.95 22.17 -7.75
CA HIS A 36 -9.21 22.77 -8.17
C HIS A 36 -9.96 21.89 -9.17
N LEU A 37 -9.26 21.35 -10.17
CA LEU A 37 -9.83 20.42 -11.13
C LEU A 37 -10.45 19.20 -10.44
N LEU A 38 -9.72 18.56 -9.52
CA LEU A 38 -10.17 17.36 -8.83
C LEU A 38 -11.48 17.62 -8.08
N PHE A 39 -11.53 18.73 -7.32
CA PHE A 39 -12.70 19.06 -6.51
C PHE A 39 -13.89 19.50 -7.36
N GLU A 40 -13.66 20.26 -8.44
CA GLU A 40 -14.71 20.66 -9.38
C GLU A 40 -15.32 19.43 -10.07
N LYS A 41 -14.50 18.61 -10.73
CA LYS A 41 -14.99 17.48 -11.55
C LYS A 41 -15.60 16.36 -10.72
N ARG A 42 -15.13 16.18 -9.48
CA ARG A 42 -15.67 15.18 -8.55
C ARG A 42 -16.75 15.73 -7.63
N LYS A 43 -17.12 17.01 -7.76
CA LYS A 43 -18.14 17.69 -6.94
C LYS A 43 -17.86 17.52 -5.44
N LEU A 44 -16.62 17.81 -5.05
CA LEU A 44 -16.15 17.72 -3.67
C LEU A 44 -16.07 19.12 -3.05
N ASP A 45 -16.36 19.20 -1.76
CA ASP A 45 -16.23 20.44 -0.98
C ASP A 45 -14.84 20.53 -0.33
N GLY A 46 -14.35 21.75 -0.12
CA GLY A 46 -13.13 21.98 0.67
C GLY A 46 -11.81 22.02 -0.11
N ALA A 47 -11.83 22.40 -1.39
CA ALA A 47 -10.64 22.50 -2.24
C ALA A 47 -9.50 23.35 -1.62
N GLY A 48 -9.84 24.47 -0.95
CA GLY A 48 -8.87 25.34 -0.31
C GLY A 48 -8.10 24.64 0.83
N LEU A 49 -8.84 23.96 1.72
CA LEU A 49 -8.24 23.20 2.82
C LEU A 49 -7.36 22.05 2.29
N ALA A 50 -7.80 21.38 1.23
CA ALA A 50 -7.02 20.33 0.60
C ALA A 50 -5.71 20.87 0.01
N LEU A 51 -5.78 21.99 -0.72
CA LEU A 51 -4.61 22.64 -1.29
C LEU A 51 -3.61 23.06 -0.22
N GLU A 52 -4.08 23.66 0.88
CA GLU A 52 -3.23 24.04 2.01
C GLU A 52 -2.50 22.83 2.61
N GLN A 53 -3.19 21.71 2.80
CA GLN A 53 -2.57 20.48 3.31
C GLN A 53 -1.53 19.91 2.36
N ILE A 54 -1.83 19.90 1.05
CA ILE A 54 -0.90 19.41 0.02
C ILE A 54 0.36 20.28 0.00
N LEU A 55 0.20 21.60 -0.02
CA LEU A 55 1.32 22.55 0.00
C LEU A 55 2.15 22.42 1.28
N ALA A 56 1.51 22.33 2.45
CA ALA A 56 2.20 22.15 3.72
C ALA A 56 3.03 20.86 3.73
N ARG A 57 2.48 19.75 3.22
CA ARG A 57 3.22 18.48 3.08
C ARG A 57 4.40 18.63 2.12
N GLU A 58 4.16 19.23 0.95
CA GLU A 58 5.18 19.41 -0.09
C GLU A 58 6.36 20.31 0.34
N VAL A 59 6.10 21.27 1.24
CA VAL A 59 7.15 22.12 1.84
C VAL A 59 8.03 21.30 2.80
N THR A 60 7.45 20.39 3.58
CA THR A 60 8.23 19.54 4.50
C THR A 60 9.12 18.55 3.77
N GLU A 61 8.60 17.95 2.69
CA GLU A 61 9.29 16.94 1.92
C GLU A 61 8.69 16.87 0.52
N SER A 62 9.55 16.72 -0.48
CA SER A 62 9.11 16.54 -1.86
C SER A 62 8.28 15.27 -2.01
N THR A 63 7.19 15.34 -2.78
CA THR A 63 6.43 14.15 -3.21
C THR A 63 6.86 13.63 -4.58
N GLY A 64 7.96 14.16 -5.14
CA GLY A 64 8.61 13.63 -6.32
C GLY A 64 9.33 12.32 -6.03
N ILE A 65 8.75 11.20 -6.44
CA ILE A 65 9.27 9.84 -6.20
C ILE A 65 10.37 9.42 -7.19
N GLY A 66 10.74 10.31 -8.10
CA GLY A 66 11.72 10.10 -9.16
C GLY A 66 11.11 9.54 -10.44
N ARG A 67 11.94 9.30 -11.45
CA ARG A 67 11.54 8.80 -12.78
C ARG A 67 10.50 9.69 -13.48
N GLY A 68 10.53 10.98 -13.21
CA GLY A 68 9.57 11.92 -13.78
C GLY A 68 8.18 11.92 -13.13
N ILE A 69 8.01 11.33 -11.94
CA ILE A 69 6.69 11.18 -11.31
C ILE A 69 6.65 11.89 -9.94
N ALA A 70 5.54 12.57 -9.65
CA ALA A 70 5.19 13.03 -8.31
C ALA A 70 3.79 12.55 -7.90
N VAL A 71 3.62 12.31 -6.60
CA VAL A 71 2.37 11.84 -5.98
C VAL A 71 1.91 12.76 -4.83
N PRO A 72 1.67 14.06 -5.09
CA PRO A 72 1.20 14.97 -4.06
C PRO A 72 -0.15 14.52 -3.52
N HIS A 73 -0.34 14.59 -2.20
CA HIS A 73 -1.52 14.00 -1.57
C HIS A 73 -1.98 14.73 -0.32
N ALA A 74 -3.27 14.62 -0.02
CA ALA A 74 -3.86 15.06 1.24
C ALA A 74 -4.94 14.12 1.77
N ARG A 75 -5.03 14.06 3.10
CA ARG A 75 -6.01 13.27 3.83
C ARG A 75 -7.19 14.17 4.22
N ILE A 76 -8.33 13.99 3.55
CA ILE A 76 -9.49 14.89 3.65
C ILE A 76 -10.63 14.23 4.45
N THR A 77 -10.95 14.79 5.62
CA THR A 77 -12.11 14.39 6.42
C THR A 77 -13.41 14.75 5.69
N GLY A 78 -14.39 13.84 5.68
CA GLY A 78 -15.70 14.06 5.02
C GLY A 78 -15.75 13.60 3.56
N MET A 79 -14.62 13.29 2.94
CA MET A 79 -14.57 12.63 1.64
C MET A 79 -15.05 11.18 1.76
N LYS A 80 -15.71 10.64 0.72
CA LYS A 80 -16.26 9.27 0.76
C LYS A 80 -15.31 8.20 0.21
N GLN A 81 -14.47 8.56 -0.74
CA GLN A 81 -13.58 7.66 -1.48
C GLN A 81 -12.38 8.46 -1.98
N LEU A 82 -11.23 7.81 -2.12
CA LEU A 82 -10.06 8.32 -2.82
C LEU A 82 -10.42 8.82 -4.23
N ALA A 83 -9.86 9.97 -4.58
CA ALA A 83 -9.93 10.52 -5.92
C ALA A 83 -8.53 11.01 -6.34
N CYS A 84 -8.23 10.89 -7.62
CA CYS A 84 -6.96 11.33 -8.17
C CYS A 84 -7.17 12.17 -9.44
N ALA A 85 -6.42 13.27 -9.55
CA ALA A 85 -6.22 14.01 -10.78
C ALA A 85 -4.81 13.73 -11.34
N VAL A 86 -4.70 13.67 -12.65
CA VAL A 86 -3.44 13.42 -13.36
C VAL A 86 -3.13 14.63 -14.21
N GLY A 87 -1.94 15.20 -14.06
CA GLY A 87 -1.42 16.24 -14.94
C GLY A 87 -0.12 15.80 -15.57
N ARG A 88 0.04 16.05 -16.87
CA ARG A 88 1.33 15.93 -17.54
C ARG A 88 1.89 17.31 -17.85
N VAL A 89 3.17 17.50 -17.54
CA VAL A 89 3.95 18.70 -17.85
C VAL A 89 5.08 18.28 -18.79
N PRO A 90 4.94 18.42 -20.11
CA PRO A 90 5.91 17.91 -21.09
C PRO A 90 7.35 18.38 -20.84
N GLN A 91 7.52 19.68 -20.54
CA GLN A 91 8.80 20.30 -20.22
C GLN A 91 9.39 19.87 -18.86
N GLY A 92 8.57 19.26 -18.01
CA GLY A 92 8.90 18.91 -16.64
C GLY A 92 8.87 20.11 -15.67
N LEU A 93 8.61 19.83 -14.39
CA LEU A 93 8.71 20.77 -13.28
C LEU A 93 9.77 20.34 -12.27
N ASP A 94 10.45 21.29 -11.67
CA ASP A 94 11.29 21.02 -10.51
C ASP A 94 10.41 20.74 -9.28
N PHE A 95 10.19 19.45 -9.02
CA PHE A 95 9.54 18.99 -7.80
C PHE A 95 10.52 18.80 -6.63
N LYS A 96 11.83 18.94 -6.85
CA LYS A 96 12.89 18.44 -5.95
C LYS A 96 12.76 16.92 -5.73
N ALA A 97 12.55 16.18 -6.82
CA ALA A 97 12.39 14.73 -6.76
C ALA A 97 13.62 14.03 -6.15
N VAL A 98 13.42 12.83 -5.60
CA VAL A 98 14.49 12.05 -4.93
C VAL A 98 15.72 11.79 -5.82
N ASP A 99 15.51 11.66 -7.13
CA ASP A 99 16.57 11.46 -8.13
C ASP A 99 17.08 12.76 -8.77
N ARG A 100 16.57 13.91 -8.30
CA ARG A 100 16.88 15.27 -8.79
C ARG A 100 16.57 15.49 -10.27
N LYS A 101 15.69 14.68 -10.86
CA LYS A 101 15.22 14.86 -12.24
C LYS A 101 13.91 15.64 -12.29
N PRO A 102 13.59 16.31 -13.41
CA PRO A 102 12.30 16.97 -13.60
C PRO A 102 11.13 15.97 -13.49
N THR A 103 10.01 16.43 -12.93
CA THR A 103 8.75 15.68 -12.87
C THR A 103 7.88 16.04 -14.08
N HIS A 104 7.46 15.03 -14.83
CA HIS A 104 6.60 15.17 -16.00
C HIS A 104 5.17 14.70 -15.75
N LEU A 105 4.94 13.77 -14.82
CA LEU A 105 3.62 13.25 -14.47
C LEU A 105 3.32 13.51 -13.00
N ILE A 106 2.17 14.10 -12.72
CA ILE A 106 1.72 14.44 -11.37
C ILE A 106 0.41 13.70 -11.11
N PHE A 107 0.39 12.83 -10.11
CA PHE A 107 -0.80 12.14 -9.62
C PHE A 107 -1.22 12.76 -8.29
N LEU A 108 -2.09 13.77 -8.34
CA LEU A 108 -2.59 14.45 -7.15
C LEU A 108 -3.72 13.65 -6.52
N ILE A 109 -3.56 13.24 -5.26
CA ILE A 109 -4.44 12.27 -4.59
C ILE A 109 -5.09 12.89 -3.35
N CYS A 110 -6.42 12.87 -3.28
CA CYS A 110 -7.16 13.18 -2.06
C CYS A 110 -7.92 11.95 -1.59
N TYR A 111 -7.87 11.64 -0.29
CA TYR A 111 -8.49 10.42 0.25
C TYR A 111 -8.98 10.59 1.69
N PRO A 112 -10.02 9.84 2.11
CA PRO A 112 -10.48 9.88 3.49
C PRO A 112 -9.59 9.07 4.44
N PRO A 113 -9.56 9.38 5.76
CA PRO A 113 -8.78 8.62 6.73
C PRO A 113 -9.02 7.11 6.72
N SER A 114 -10.24 6.67 6.40
CA SER A 114 -10.64 5.26 6.29
C SER A 114 -9.96 4.50 5.14
N GLU A 115 -9.42 5.21 4.14
CA GLU A 115 -8.82 4.61 2.94
C GLU A 115 -7.29 4.71 2.91
N GLN A 116 -6.63 4.85 4.07
CA GLN A 116 -5.17 4.91 4.16
C GLN A 116 -4.47 3.74 3.45
N THR A 117 -4.98 2.52 3.58
CA THR A 117 -4.41 1.35 2.88
C THR A 117 -4.62 1.42 1.37
N THR A 118 -5.81 1.85 0.92
CA THR A 118 -6.10 2.06 -0.50
C THR A 118 -5.17 3.10 -1.11
N TYR A 119 -4.94 4.21 -0.42
CA TYR A 119 -3.98 5.24 -0.82
C TYR A 119 -2.57 4.68 -1.01
N LEU A 120 -2.04 3.94 -0.03
CA LEU A 120 -0.70 3.35 -0.14
C LEU A 120 -0.60 2.36 -1.31
N ASN A 121 -1.65 1.56 -1.54
CA ASN A 121 -1.72 0.65 -2.67
C ASN A 121 -1.78 1.38 -4.01
N PHE A 122 -2.49 2.51 -4.08
CA PHE A 122 -2.56 3.36 -5.27
C PHE A 122 -1.18 3.90 -5.64
N VAL A 123 -0.47 4.50 -4.67
CA VAL A 123 0.88 5.02 -4.89
C VAL A 123 1.84 3.92 -5.34
N ALA A 124 1.81 2.77 -4.66
CA ALA A 124 2.64 1.62 -5.03
C ALA A 124 2.34 1.11 -6.46
N THR A 125 1.06 1.10 -6.84
CA THR A 125 0.62 0.68 -8.19
C THR A 125 1.11 1.67 -9.25
N VAL A 126 0.94 2.98 -9.04
CA VAL A 126 1.48 4.02 -9.95
C VAL A 126 2.99 3.87 -10.11
N ALA A 127 3.72 3.80 -9.00
CA ALA A 127 5.17 3.66 -9.00
C ALA A 127 5.63 2.40 -9.73
N LYS A 128 4.90 1.28 -9.57
CA LYS A 128 5.24 0.00 -10.20
C LYS A 128 4.89 -0.02 -11.69
N LEU A 129 3.71 0.43 -12.07
CA LEU A 129 3.28 0.48 -13.47
C LEU A 129 4.21 1.35 -14.31
N LEU A 130 4.51 2.55 -13.81
CA LEU A 130 5.38 3.51 -14.49
C LEU A 130 6.87 3.26 -14.23
N SER A 131 7.21 2.18 -13.52
CA SER A 131 8.60 1.70 -13.47
C SER A 131 9.04 1.04 -14.77
N ASP A 132 8.08 0.59 -15.58
CA ASP A 132 8.30 0.13 -16.95
C ASP A 132 8.46 1.33 -17.88
N ALA A 133 9.59 1.37 -18.59
CA ALA A 133 9.93 2.48 -19.49
C ALA A 133 8.95 2.61 -20.66
N ASN A 134 8.32 1.52 -21.12
CA ASN A 134 7.34 1.56 -22.20
C ASN A 134 6.02 2.21 -21.74
N HIS A 135 5.54 1.87 -20.54
CA HIS A 135 4.34 2.49 -19.98
C HIS A 135 4.56 3.98 -19.72
N LEU A 136 5.71 4.34 -19.13
CA LEU A 136 6.06 5.74 -18.90
C LEU A 136 6.13 6.52 -20.22
N ARG A 137 6.81 5.97 -21.22
CA ARG A 137 6.91 6.59 -22.55
C ARG A 137 5.54 6.76 -23.21
N ALA A 138 4.69 5.73 -23.18
CA ALA A 138 3.33 5.82 -23.72
C ALA A 138 2.50 6.91 -23.02
N MET A 139 2.59 7.03 -21.69
CA MET A 139 1.93 8.12 -20.95
C MET A 139 2.46 9.51 -21.32
N LEU A 140 3.75 9.63 -21.65
CA LEU A 140 4.37 10.89 -22.08
C LEU A 140 4.05 11.26 -23.54
N GLU A 141 3.76 10.27 -24.39
CA GLU A 141 3.46 10.45 -25.81
C GLU A 141 1.94 10.56 -26.10
N ALA A 142 1.07 10.17 -25.16
CA ALA A 142 -0.39 10.21 -25.32
C ALA A 142 -0.91 11.61 -25.71
N GLU A 143 -1.79 11.72 -26.70
CA GLU A 143 -2.22 13.04 -27.18
C GLU A 143 -3.39 13.59 -26.36
N THR A 144 -4.26 12.71 -25.88
CA THR A 144 -5.52 13.11 -25.25
C THR A 144 -5.70 12.54 -23.84
N ALA A 145 -6.65 13.12 -23.10
CA ALA A 145 -7.05 12.61 -21.79
C ALA A 145 -7.64 11.19 -21.88
N ASP A 146 -8.29 10.88 -23.01
CA ASP A 146 -8.81 9.55 -23.30
C ASP A 146 -7.68 8.54 -23.49
N ASP A 147 -6.66 8.87 -24.28
CA ASP A 147 -5.49 8.00 -24.48
C ASP A 147 -4.79 7.69 -23.15
N MET A 148 -4.57 8.72 -22.32
CA MET A 148 -3.96 8.54 -21.00
C MET A 148 -4.83 7.69 -20.08
N PHE A 149 -6.16 7.88 -20.11
CA PHE A 149 -7.09 7.08 -19.31
C PHE A 149 -7.06 5.61 -19.73
N ASP A 150 -7.14 5.36 -21.03
CA ASP A 150 -7.20 4.01 -21.60
C ASP A 150 -5.86 3.28 -21.36
N LEU A 151 -4.72 3.97 -21.46
CA LEU A 151 -3.41 3.44 -21.05
C LEU A 151 -3.37 3.05 -19.57
N LEU A 152 -3.85 3.93 -18.67
CA LEU A 152 -3.90 3.62 -17.24
C LEU A 152 -4.84 2.44 -16.94
N GLU A 153 -5.96 2.35 -17.65
CA GLU A 153 -6.88 1.23 -17.54
C GLU A 153 -6.23 -0.08 -17.96
N GLN A 154 -5.74 -0.15 -19.20
CA GLN A 154 -5.14 -1.35 -19.79
C GLN A 154 -3.92 -1.83 -19.00
N THR A 155 -3.03 -0.92 -18.61
CA THR A 155 -1.81 -1.28 -17.88
C THR A 155 -2.11 -1.74 -16.46
N SER A 156 -3.07 -1.10 -15.77
CA SER A 156 -3.47 -1.52 -14.42
C SER A 156 -4.26 -2.82 -14.40
N GLN A 157 -5.06 -3.09 -15.45
CA GLN A 157 -5.73 -4.38 -15.66
C GLN A 157 -4.71 -5.50 -15.91
N THR A 158 -3.84 -5.34 -16.91
CA THR A 158 -2.78 -6.32 -17.22
C THR A 158 -1.90 -6.60 -16.00
N PHE A 159 -1.54 -5.56 -15.23
CA PHE A 159 -0.77 -5.72 -14.00
C PHE A 159 -1.51 -6.52 -12.94
N THR A 160 -2.81 -6.27 -12.79
CA THR A 160 -3.68 -7.00 -11.84
C THR A 160 -3.80 -8.47 -12.23
N GLU A 161 -4.11 -8.75 -13.50
CA GLU A 161 -4.22 -10.11 -14.05
C GLU A 161 -2.90 -10.88 -13.91
N THR A 162 -1.77 -10.27 -14.31
CA THR A 162 -0.44 -10.88 -14.18
C THR A 162 -0.11 -11.17 -12.72
N HIS A 163 -0.46 -10.28 -11.80
CA HIS A 163 -0.27 -10.51 -10.36
C HIS A 163 -1.15 -11.65 -9.84
N GLU A 164 -2.43 -11.70 -10.23
CA GLU A 164 -3.36 -12.76 -9.83
C GLU A 164 -2.94 -14.11 -10.39
N GLU A 165 -2.57 -14.20 -11.67
CA GLU A 165 -2.03 -15.41 -12.29
C GLU A 165 -0.73 -15.86 -11.63
N ARG A 166 0.19 -14.93 -11.32
CA ARG A 166 1.42 -15.26 -10.62
C ARG A 166 1.12 -15.77 -9.21
N LEU A 167 0.20 -15.14 -8.49
CA LEU A 167 -0.24 -15.61 -7.17
C LEU A 167 -0.94 -16.97 -7.25
N GLN A 168 -1.70 -17.23 -8.30
CA GLN A 168 -2.39 -18.49 -8.52
C GLN A 168 -1.40 -19.60 -8.89
N LYS A 169 -0.41 -19.32 -9.74
CA LYS A 169 0.72 -20.22 -10.04
C LYS A 169 1.57 -20.50 -8.80
N LEU A 170 1.88 -19.47 -8.00
CA LEU A 170 2.59 -19.63 -6.72
C LEU A 170 1.79 -20.50 -5.73
N LYS A 171 0.46 -20.33 -5.66
CA LYS A 171 -0.41 -21.16 -4.81
C LYS A 171 -0.61 -22.58 -5.35
N ALA A 172 -0.56 -22.77 -6.66
CA ALA A 172 -0.75 -24.05 -7.34
C ALA A 172 0.56 -24.85 -7.44
N ASP A 173 1.72 -24.24 -7.20
CA ASP A 173 3.00 -24.92 -7.16
C ASP A 173 3.03 -25.91 -5.97
N PRO A 174 3.14 -27.23 -6.23
CA PRO A 174 3.17 -28.25 -5.19
C PRO A 174 4.40 -28.13 -4.27
N ALA A 175 5.47 -27.46 -4.71
CA ALA A 175 6.63 -27.15 -3.89
C ALA A 175 6.29 -26.04 -2.88
N ILE A 176 5.55 -25.01 -3.27
CA ILE A 176 5.12 -23.91 -2.39
C ILE A 176 4.03 -24.38 -1.40
N ALA A 177 3.11 -25.25 -1.85
CA ALA A 177 2.11 -25.88 -0.99
C ALA A 177 2.72 -26.87 0.05
N LYS A 178 4.00 -27.23 -0.11
CA LYS A 178 4.75 -28.12 0.80
C LYS A 178 5.92 -27.44 1.52
N THR A 179 6.31 -26.22 1.14
CA THR A 179 7.30 -25.45 1.88
C THR A 179 6.60 -24.69 3.00
N ALA A 180 6.93 -25.02 4.23
CA ALA A 180 6.73 -24.12 5.36
C ALA A 180 7.56 -22.85 5.09
N ASP A 181 6.94 -21.82 4.52
CA ASP A 181 7.52 -20.48 4.39
C ASP A 181 7.15 -19.70 5.65
N GLY A 182 8.09 -19.63 6.58
CA GLY A 182 7.89 -18.96 7.86
C GLY A 182 7.47 -17.50 7.74
N ASN A 183 7.85 -16.79 6.69
CA ASN A 183 7.40 -15.42 6.46
C ASN A 183 5.95 -15.36 6.00
N ALA A 184 5.53 -16.25 5.10
CA ALA A 184 4.13 -16.35 4.69
C ALA A 184 3.22 -16.68 5.89
N ASP A 185 3.64 -17.63 6.73
CA ASP A 185 2.91 -18.00 7.94
C ASP A 185 2.90 -16.87 8.98
N LEU A 186 4.02 -16.17 9.23
CA LEU A 186 4.04 -15.00 10.13
C LEU A 186 3.06 -13.91 9.68
N ILE A 187 2.96 -13.66 8.36
CA ILE A 187 1.99 -12.71 7.80
C ILE A 187 0.56 -13.19 8.02
N LEU A 188 0.28 -14.48 7.84
CA LEU A 188 -1.03 -15.07 8.09
C LEU A 188 -1.41 -15.00 9.58
N LEU A 189 -0.48 -15.31 10.49
CA LEU A 189 -0.65 -15.19 11.93
C LEU A 189 -0.90 -13.74 12.37
N ALA A 190 -0.18 -12.77 11.81
CA ALA A 190 -0.42 -11.35 12.07
C ALA A 190 -1.84 -10.94 11.65
N ARG A 191 -2.28 -11.37 10.46
CA ARG A 191 -3.64 -11.10 9.96
C ARG A 191 -4.70 -11.78 10.84
N LEU A 192 -4.45 -13.00 11.29
CA LEU A 192 -5.34 -13.75 12.16
C LEU A 192 -5.52 -13.05 13.52
N GLN A 193 -4.42 -12.63 14.14
CA GLN A 193 -4.45 -11.89 15.42
C GLN A 193 -5.27 -10.60 15.31
N LEU A 194 -5.04 -9.79 14.26
CA LEU A 194 -5.83 -8.58 14.01
C LEU A 194 -7.31 -8.88 13.83
N CYS A 195 -7.67 -9.96 13.11
CA CYS A 195 -9.08 -10.33 12.95
C CYS A 195 -9.72 -10.71 14.30
N HIS A 196 -8.99 -11.39 15.20
CA HIS A 196 -9.46 -11.69 16.54
C HIS A 196 -9.64 -10.45 17.41
N GLU A 197 -8.74 -9.46 17.31
CA GLU A 197 -8.85 -8.17 17.99
C GLU A 197 -10.06 -7.39 17.47
N MET A 198 -10.24 -7.32 16.14
CA MET A 198 -11.39 -6.71 15.49
C MET A 198 -12.71 -7.37 15.89
N MET A 199 -12.77 -8.70 16.00
CA MET A 199 -13.96 -9.42 16.48
C MET A 199 -14.38 -9.03 17.90
N GLN A 200 -13.40 -8.69 18.75
CA GLN A 200 -13.63 -8.27 20.14
C GLN A 200 -14.09 -6.82 20.23
N SER A 201 -13.58 -5.93 19.37
CA SER A 201 -13.87 -4.49 19.43
C SER A 201 -15.03 -4.03 18.53
N SER A 202 -15.35 -4.76 17.46
CA SER A 202 -16.33 -4.33 16.45
C SER A 202 -17.78 -4.67 16.80
N ARG A 203 -18.68 -3.70 16.65
CA ARG A 203 -20.15 -3.86 16.86
C ARG A 203 -20.88 -4.40 15.62
N THR A 204 -20.35 -4.14 14.42
CA THR A 204 -20.92 -4.57 13.12
C THR A 204 -19.88 -5.34 12.30
N GLY A 205 -20.30 -6.06 11.25
CA GLY A 205 -19.37 -6.74 10.32
C GLY A 205 -18.75 -8.05 10.81
N LYS A 206 -19.20 -8.61 11.96
CA LYS A 206 -18.64 -9.84 12.55
C LYS A 206 -18.65 -11.04 11.60
N THR A 207 -19.70 -11.22 10.82
CA THR A 207 -19.79 -12.32 9.83
C THR A 207 -18.68 -12.25 8.78
N GLN A 208 -18.33 -11.04 8.32
CA GLN A 208 -17.26 -10.86 7.35
C GLN A 208 -15.88 -11.09 7.98
N ILE A 209 -15.71 -10.70 9.24
CA ILE A 209 -14.47 -10.95 9.98
C ILE A 209 -14.30 -12.45 10.24
N GLN A 210 -15.39 -13.16 10.60
CA GLN A 210 -15.36 -14.61 10.79
C GLN A 210 -14.97 -15.36 9.51
N LYS A 211 -15.56 -15.01 8.36
CA LYS A 211 -15.16 -15.58 7.06
C LYS A 211 -13.66 -15.41 6.77
N ARG A 212 -13.10 -14.25 7.14
CA ARG A 212 -11.66 -13.99 6.99
C ARG A 212 -10.83 -14.83 7.95
N ILE A 213 -11.27 -15.01 9.20
CA ILE A 213 -10.63 -15.92 10.17
C ILE A 213 -10.58 -17.33 9.60
N ASP A 214 -11.71 -17.86 9.15
CA ASP A 214 -11.81 -19.23 8.63
C ASP A 214 -10.92 -19.43 7.40
N THR A 215 -10.90 -18.45 6.49
CA THR A 215 -10.01 -18.47 5.32
C THR A 215 -8.54 -18.50 5.73
N ILE A 216 -8.11 -17.63 6.65
CA ILE A 216 -6.71 -17.58 7.09
C ILE A 216 -6.32 -18.90 7.77
N ARG A 217 -7.19 -19.45 8.62
CA ARG A 217 -6.96 -20.73 9.31
C ARG A 217 -6.84 -21.90 8.34
N SER A 218 -7.49 -21.88 7.18
CA SER A 218 -7.33 -22.93 6.16
C SER A 218 -5.96 -22.91 5.47
N LEU A 219 -5.18 -21.83 5.61
CA LEU A 219 -3.92 -21.59 4.92
C LEU A 219 -2.68 -21.77 5.81
N VAL A 220 -2.86 -21.98 7.12
CA VAL A 220 -1.75 -22.11 8.08
C VAL A 220 -1.67 -23.56 8.55
N GLU A 221 -0.46 -24.08 8.72
CA GLU A 221 -0.27 -25.46 9.19
C GLU A 221 -0.98 -25.72 10.54
N PRO A 222 -1.69 -26.85 10.71
CA PRO A 222 -2.45 -27.14 11.94
C PRO A 222 -1.62 -27.06 13.23
N ARG A 223 -0.33 -27.44 13.18
CA ARG A 223 0.57 -27.38 14.33
C ARG A 223 0.79 -25.93 14.80
N ILE A 224 1.02 -25.02 13.86
CA ILE A 224 1.23 -23.59 14.12
C ILE A 224 -0.06 -22.97 14.67
N LEU A 225 -1.22 -23.28 14.07
CA LEU A 225 -2.52 -22.80 14.54
C LEU A 225 -2.83 -23.25 15.96
N ASN A 226 -2.57 -24.52 16.29
CA ASN A 226 -2.79 -25.04 17.64
C ASN A 226 -1.95 -24.28 18.68
N HIS A 227 -0.71 -23.91 18.34
CA HIS A 227 0.13 -23.09 19.23
C HIS A 227 -0.37 -21.65 19.33
N PHE A 228 -0.74 -21.04 18.20
CA PHE A 228 -1.35 -19.71 18.14
C PHE A 228 -2.61 -19.62 19.01
N ASP A 229 -3.52 -20.59 18.90
CA ASP A 229 -4.77 -20.62 19.66
C ASP A 229 -4.51 -20.75 21.17
N LYS A 230 -3.52 -21.57 21.57
CA LYS A 230 -3.09 -21.69 22.97
C LYS A 230 -2.57 -20.35 23.50
N LEU A 231 -1.75 -19.64 22.74
CA LEU A 231 -1.23 -18.32 23.12
C LEU A 231 -2.35 -17.28 23.17
N MET A 232 -3.24 -17.24 22.18
CA MET A 232 -4.37 -16.30 22.16
C MET A 232 -5.36 -16.53 23.30
N LYS A 233 -5.50 -17.77 23.80
CA LYS A 233 -6.33 -18.07 24.96
C LYS A 233 -5.64 -17.71 26.28
N SER A 234 -4.35 -18.00 26.40
CA SER A 234 -3.62 -17.89 27.67
C SER A 234 -2.91 -16.55 27.88
N ARG A 235 -2.28 -15.99 26.83
CA ARG A 235 -1.35 -14.85 26.91
C ARG A 235 -1.27 -14.07 25.59
N LYS A 236 -2.30 -13.29 25.27
CA LYS A 236 -2.30 -12.37 24.12
C LYS A 236 -1.21 -11.28 24.26
N PRO A 237 -0.71 -10.68 23.17
CA PRO A 237 -0.80 -11.16 21.77
C PRO A 237 0.01 -12.44 21.54
N ALA A 238 -0.31 -13.23 20.51
CA ALA A 238 0.44 -14.45 20.17
C ALA A 238 1.67 -14.19 19.29
N LEU A 239 1.65 -13.10 18.52
CA LEU A 239 2.76 -12.61 17.69
C LEU A 239 3.27 -11.27 18.22
N VAL A 240 4.59 -11.13 18.40
CA VAL A 240 5.22 -9.93 18.98
C VAL A 240 6.53 -9.55 18.26
N PRO A 241 6.86 -8.24 18.19
CA PRO A 241 8.16 -7.82 17.69
C PRO A 241 9.29 -8.12 18.69
N VAL A 242 10.51 -8.20 18.15
CA VAL A 242 11.77 -8.09 18.87
C VAL A 242 12.43 -6.79 18.46
N GLU A 243 12.64 -5.90 19.42
CA GLU A 243 13.30 -4.60 19.20
C GLU A 243 14.68 -4.62 19.86
N GLY A 244 15.72 -4.38 19.05
CA GLY A 244 17.09 -4.71 19.46
C GLY A 244 17.17 -6.19 19.81
N ASP A 245 17.49 -6.49 21.07
CA ASP A 245 17.54 -7.85 21.62
C ASP A 245 16.36 -8.16 22.56
N THR A 246 15.32 -7.33 22.61
CA THR A 246 14.25 -7.46 23.62
C THR A 246 12.96 -7.98 23.00
N CYS A 247 12.41 -9.06 23.56
CA CYS A 247 11.09 -9.57 23.17
C CYS A 247 9.99 -8.66 23.75
N GLN A 248 9.18 -8.04 22.89
CA GLN A 248 8.12 -7.12 23.35
C GLN A 248 6.89 -7.83 23.95
N GLY A 249 6.87 -9.17 23.99
CA GLY A 249 5.82 -9.93 24.65
C GLY A 249 6.08 -10.23 26.13
N CYS A 250 7.34 -10.47 26.51
CA CYS A 250 7.72 -10.80 27.89
C CYS A 250 8.80 -9.88 28.46
N PHE A 251 9.27 -8.91 27.67
CA PHE A 251 10.29 -7.92 28.03
C PHE A 251 11.65 -8.51 28.44
N MET A 252 11.88 -9.80 28.19
CA MET A 252 13.17 -10.44 28.41
C MET A 252 14.12 -10.19 27.25
N LYS A 253 15.38 -9.97 27.57
CA LYS A 253 16.47 -9.92 26.61
C LYS A 253 16.74 -11.31 26.05
N LEU A 254 16.70 -11.42 24.73
CA LEU A 254 17.06 -12.60 23.96
C LEU A 254 18.57 -12.59 23.67
N PRO A 255 19.21 -13.76 23.53
CA PRO A 255 20.60 -13.83 23.10
C PRO A 255 20.78 -13.20 21.72
N SER A 256 21.73 -12.27 21.55
CA SER A 256 21.92 -11.54 20.28
C SER A 256 22.21 -12.48 19.09
N LYS A 257 22.90 -13.60 19.33
CA LYS A 257 23.12 -14.65 18.30
C LYS A 257 21.80 -15.26 17.81
N PHE A 258 20.85 -15.49 18.72
CA PHE A 258 19.53 -15.99 18.36
C PHE A 258 18.75 -14.93 17.57
N VAL A 259 18.80 -13.66 17.97
CA VAL A 259 18.14 -12.58 17.21
C VAL A 259 18.74 -12.44 15.81
N GLN A 260 20.06 -12.55 15.65
CA GLN A 260 20.72 -12.57 14.35
C GLN A 260 20.28 -13.77 13.51
N GLN A 261 20.15 -14.96 14.10
CA GLN A 261 19.63 -16.13 13.41
C GLN A 261 18.21 -15.88 12.88
N VAL A 262 17.31 -15.32 13.70
CA VAL A 262 15.94 -14.99 13.27
C VAL A 262 15.95 -14.00 12.10
N ARG A 263 16.88 -13.03 12.06
CA ARG A 263 17.03 -12.12 10.91
C ARG A 263 17.54 -12.81 9.65
N GLN A 264 18.37 -13.84 9.81
CA GLN A 264 19.05 -14.53 8.71
C GLN A 264 18.27 -15.75 8.19
N ASP A 265 17.24 -16.19 8.91
CA ASP A 265 16.39 -17.34 8.55
C ASP A 265 14.93 -16.90 8.31
N PRO A 266 14.67 -16.14 7.23
CA PRO A 266 13.33 -15.63 6.92
C PRO A 266 12.32 -16.74 6.58
N ASN A 267 12.80 -17.95 6.28
CA ASN A 267 11.95 -19.05 5.84
C ASN A 267 11.43 -19.87 7.03
N HIS A 268 11.79 -19.54 8.27
CA HIS A 268 11.36 -20.27 9.46
C HIS A 268 10.58 -19.40 10.45
N ILE A 269 9.57 -19.99 11.09
CA ILE A 269 8.85 -19.31 12.17
C ILE A 269 9.60 -19.51 13.46
N HIS A 270 10.04 -18.42 14.07
CA HIS A 270 10.69 -18.46 15.36
C HIS A 270 9.72 -18.10 16.49
N THR A 271 9.95 -18.72 17.65
CA THR A 271 9.25 -18.38 18.90
C THR A 271 10.24 -17.89 19.95
N CYS A 272 9.82 -16.94 20.78
CA CYS A 272 10.58 -16.48 21.93
C CYS A 272 10.88 -17.66 22.87
N MET A 273 12.16 -17.89 23.20
CA MET A 273 12.57 -18.97 24.11
C MET A 273 12.03 -18.82 25.54
N ASN A 274 11.62 -17.61 25.95
CA ASN A 274 11.14 -17.37 27.31
C ASN A 274 9.61 -17.42 27.44
N CYS A 275 8.87 -16.93 26.44
CA CYS A 275 7.40 -16.88 26.51
C CYS A 275 6.68 -17.64 25.41
N SER A 276 7.42 -18.28 24.51
CA SER A 276 6.94 -19.09 23.40
C SER A 276 6.05 -18.39 22.38
N ARG A 277 5.84 -17.07 22.50
CA ARG A 277 5.15 -16.27 21.48
C ARG A 277 5.93 -16.29 20.17
N PHE A 278 5.21 -16.23 19.06
CA PHE A 278 5.83 -16.03 17.75
C PHE A 278 6.54 -14.68 17.72
N ILE A 279 7.72 -14.63 17.12
CA ILE A 279 8.54 -13.42 17.06
C ILE A 279 8.88 -13.04 15.63
N TYR A 280 8.97 -11.74 15.38
CA TYR A 280 9.58 -11.17 14.18
C TYR A 280 10.52 -10.04 14.62
N VAL A 281 11.57 -9.79 13.85
CA VAL A 281 12.57 -8.78 14.21
C VAL A 281 12.31 -7.51 13.42
N VAL A 282 12.35 -6.37 14.12
CA VAL A 282 12.19 -5.02 13.56
C VAL A 282 13.56 -4.39 13.27
#